data_AF-A0A0N0V759-F1
#
_entry.id   AF-A0A0N0V759-F1
#
_cell.length_a   1.000
_cell.length_b   1.000
_cell.length_c   1.000
_cell.angle_alpha   90.00
_cell.angle_beta   90.00
_cell.angle_gamma   90.00
#
_symmetry.space_group_name_H-M   'P 1'
#
loop_
_entity.id
_entity.type
_entity.pdbx_description
1 polymer ?
#
loop_
_entity_poly.entity_id
_entity_poly.type
_entity_poly.pdbx_seq_one_letter_code
_entity_poly.pdbx_strand_id
1 'polypeptide(L)'
;MHSHHTPYNLLSDQILNFFYPPNQAIDPSSAGMNLYFSPDNVKDFLDKYTHFHIHMPFIHVSTFKVMEAYTGLLAGMCCIGACYSDNVTPSNVREMMDFLVVALQRDCKMMMSNAELQTNQPGHASRADIEKLQAVLLTCILLLWNGNPQQRERARQIYPALAANVRRLGLFRPSSDPATLSPMHQIDFDRNAFGIQHWNWDTWIDQERSSRLMFGVFLMDVAMGLYFNSQPLFDVMELHLPLPCDDVAWDADNAEDCASALGLHGPDVAQQKNPYGTQRAKQPEMDWALKALLHPSYQIQPGSTNLYGKFVLIHGILALIRRAQIDGHAAQLSKFGTPPPNDWMTPAGGNSGRGTPVEGAAANVDPQSLQALVIALTKFKSNWDADMANQFPPAVTGSSNPRRHGFSRDGIHFYWLCNYLLKHTQAADLRLAPDTRLAQVMQLLKSLKAWVMNDGASRGEELGSVGEIDEQYGAMDLTLEMAKLFKPLPQVVEDAGTASVKTELGNGTAV
;
A
#
# COMPACT_ATOMS: atom_id res chain seq x y z
N MET A 1 14.67 -43.64 16.24
CA MET A 1 14.72 -42.21 16.62
C MET A 1 13.84 -41.46 15.65
N HIS A 2 12.58 -41.20 16.01
CA HIS A 2 11.71 -40.32 15.23
C HIS A 2 12.17 -38.89 15.49
N SER A 3 12.77 -38.23 14.50
CA SER A 3 13.08 -36.81 14.65
C SER A 3 11.75 -36.06 14.68
N HIS A 4 11.44 -35.46 15.83
CA HIS A 4 10.39 -34.46 15.92
C HIS A 4 10.80 -33.30 15.02
N HIS A 5 10.32 -33.26 13.77
CA HIS A 5 10.47 -32.08 12.93
C HIS A 5 9.66 -30.98 13.58
N THR A 6 10.32 -29.94 14.08
CA THR A 6 9.63 -28.74 14.52
C THR A 6 8.90 -28.12 13.32
N PRO A 7 7.80 -27.37 13.52
CA PRO A 7 7.09 -26.70 12.42
C PRO A 7 8.01 -25.87 11.50
N TYR A 8 9.05 -25.26 12.07
CA TYR A 8 10.04 -24.49 11.33
C TYR A 8 11.00 -25.33 10.47
N ASN A 9 11.27 -26.59 10.84
CA ASN A 9 11.98 -27.51 9.93
C ASN A 9 11.14 -27.77 8.67
N LEU A 10 9.84 -28.02 8.83
CA LEU A 10 8.93 -28.23 7.71
C LEU A 10 8.83 -26.99 6.81
N LEU A 11 8.73 -25.80 7.40
CA LEU A 11 8.70 -24.55 6.65
C LEU A 11 10.02 -24.28 5.90
N SER A 12 11.15 -24.52 6.56
CA SER A 12 12.48 -24.42 5.94
C SER A 12 12.57 -25.36 4.73
N ASP A 13 12.24 -26.63 4.90
CA ASP A 13 12.23 -27.62 3.81
C ASP A 13 11.28 -27.22 2.67
N GLN A 14 10.08 -26.74 3.00
CA GLN A 14 9.08 -26.30 2.02
C GLN A 14 9.60 -25.12 1.19
N ILE A 15 10.22 -24.12 1.82
CA ILE A 15 10.80 -22.95 1.14
C ILE A 15 12.01 -23.35 0.29
N LEU A 16 12.90 -24.20 0.82
CA LEU A 16 14.06 -24.68 0.09
C LEU A 16 13.67 -25.50 -1.15
N ASN A 17 12.68 -26.39 -1.04
CA ASN A 17 12.12 -27.13 -2.18
C ASN A 17 11.42 -26.21 -3.19
N PHE A 18 10.90 -25.07 -2.73
CA PHE A 18 10.38 -24.04 -3.63
C PHE A 18 11.50 -23.32 -4.38
N PHE A 19 12.64 -23.02 -3.76
CA PHE A 19 13.77 -22.46 -4.50
C PHE A 19 14.43 -23.48 -5.44
N TYR A 20 14.70 -24.69 -4.94
CA TYR A 20 15.33 -25.78 -5.69
C TYR A 20 14.28 -26.81 -6.11
N PRO A 21 13.80 -26.77 -7.36
CA PRO A 21 12.81 -27.76 -7.79
C PRO A 21 13.43 -29.17 -7.74
N PRO A 22 12.61 -30.19 -7.46
CA PRO A 22 13.09 -31.57 -7.42
C PRO A 22 13.72 -31.98 -8.75
N ASN A 23 14.83 -32.73 -8.68
CA ASN A 23 15.61 -33.27 -9.80
C ASN A 23 16.52 -32.28 -10.57
N GLN A 24 16.78 -31.08 -10.03
CA GLN A 24 17.88 -30.24 -10.50
C GLN A 24 19.09 -30.38 -9.57
N ALA A 25 20.29 -30.53 -10.15
CA ALA A 25 21.52 -30.51 -9.38
C ALA A 25 21.65 -29.12 -8.74
N ILE A 26 21.85 -29.07 -7.41
CA ILE A 26 22.15 -27.83 -6.70
C ILE A 26 23.52 -27.36 -7.19
N ASP A 27 23.56 -26.20 -7.85
CA ASP A 27 24.82 -25.56 -8.21
C ASP A 27 25.62 -25.30 -6.91
N PRO A 28 26.90 -25.69 -6.81
CA PRO A 28 27.73 -25.35 -5.66
C PRO A 28 27.73 -23.85 -5.31
N SER A 29 27.54 -22.97 -6.31
CA SER A 29 27.40 -21.52 -6.09
C SER A 29 26.10 -21.14 -5.36
N SER A 30 25.07 -21.99 -5.48
CA SER A 30 23.76 -21.80 -4.87
C SER A 30 23.60 -22.46 -3.51
N ALA A 31 24.57 -23.27 -3.05
CA ALA A 31 24.45 -24.07 -1.81
C ALA A 31 24.17 -23.24 -0.53
N GLY A 32 24.42 -21.92 -0.58
CA GLY A 32 24.18 -20.97 0.49
C GLY A 32 22.73 -20.84 0.94
N MET A 33 21.72 -21.13 0.09
CA MET A 33 20.32 -20.93 0.53
C MET A 33 19.92 -21.84 1.69
N ASN A 34 20.51 -23.04 1.82
CA ASN A 34 20.26 -23.92 2.96
C ASN A 34 20.65 -23.26 4.30
N LEU A 35 21.71 -22.43 4.29
CA LEU A 35 22.11 -21.65 5.45
C LEU A 35 21.18 -20.45 5.64
N TYR A 36 20.85 -19.75 4.56
CA TYR A 36 19.99 -18.58 4.61
C TYR A 36 18.59 -18.89 5.13
N PHE A 37 17.99 -20.00 4.69
CA PHE A 37 16.64 -20.45 5.08
C PHE A 37 16.69 -21.59 6.10
N SER A 38 17.65 -21.56 7.02
CA SER A 38 17.61 -22.44 8.20
C SER A 38 16.31 -22.22 9.01
N PRO A 39 15.83 -23.21 9.78
CA PRO A 39 14.61 -23.07 10.58
C PRO A 39 14.59 -21.82 11.47
N ASP A 40 15.72 -21.50 12.10
CA ASP A 40 15.87 -20.32 12.97
C ASP A 40 15.78 -19.02 12.19
N ASN A 41 16.40 -18.96 11.00
CA ASN A 41 16.28 -17.80 10.11
C ASN A 41 14.87 -17.64 9.56
N VAL A 42 14.17 -18.72 9.23
CA VAL A 42 12.76 -18.63 8.77
C VAL A 42 11.88 -18.01 9.87
N LYS A 43 12.07 -18.41 11.13
CA LYS A 43 11.37 -17.77 12.25
C LYS A 43 11.73 -16.29 12.36
N ASP A 44 13.02 -15.96 12.43
CA ASP A 44 13.50 -14.58 12.58
C ASP A 44 12.99 -13.69 11.43
N PHE A 45 13.08 -14.16 10.18
CA PHE A 45 12.61 -13.39 9.03
C PHE A 45 11.10 -13.14 9.09
N LEU A 46 10.29 -14.13 9.48
CA LEU A 46 8.85 -13.93 9.63
C LEU A 46 8.50 -12.96 10.76
N ASP A 47 9.22 -12.99 11.88
CA ASP A 47 9.09 -12.00 12.96
C ASP A 47 9.42 -10.59 12.46
N LYS A 48 10.55 -10.46 11.76
CA LYS A 48 11.07 -9.20 11.22
C LYS A 48 10.25 -8.62 10.06
N TYR A 49 9.45 -9.43 9.35
CA TYR A 49 8.51 -8.95 8.32
C TYR A 49 7.57 -7.86 8.86
N THR A 50 7.22 -7.92 10.15
CA THR A 50 6.32 -6.95 10.80
C THR A 50 6.82 -5.51 10.67
N HIS A 51 8.15 -5.28 10.64
CA HIS A 51 8.71 -3.95 10.41
C HIS A 51 8.26 -3.36 9.07
N PHE A 52 8.24 -4.16 7.99
CA PHE A 52 7.73 -3.73 6.70
C PHE A 52 6.20 -3.64 6.68
N HIS A 53 5.52 -4.61 7.29
CA HIS A 53 4.06 -4.73 7.29
C HIS A 53 3.38 -3.44 7.75
N ILE A 54 3.88 -2.82 8.82
CA ILE A 54 3.36 -1.55 9.35
C ILE A 54 3.44 -0.43 8.30
N HIS A 55 4.45 -0.43 7.42
CA HIS A 55 4.52 0.57 6.35
C HIS A 55 3.54 0.31 5.20
N MET A 56 3.25 -0.96 4.88
CA MET A 56 2.46 -1.38 3.71
C MET A 56 1.61 -2.62 4.02
N PRO A 57 0.41 -2.46 4.64
CA PRO A 57 -0.36 -3.58 5.17
C PRO A 57 -1.39 -4.08 4.17
N PHE A 58 -0.93 -4.84 3.19
CA PHE A 58 -1.79 -5.52 2.21
C PHE A 58 -1.95 -7.02 2.45
N ILE A 59 -1.42 -7.54 3.57
CA ILE A 59 -1.62 -8.90 4.08
C ILE A 59 -2.30 -8.80 5.44
N HIS A 60 -3.36 -9.57 5.67
CA HIS A 60 -4.03 -9.60 6.96
C HIS A 60 -3.26 -10.55 7.89
N VAL A 61 -2.29 -10.04 8.65
CA VAL A 61 -1.41 -10.89 9.46
C VAL A 61 -2.14 -11.59 10.60
N SER A 62 -3.23 -10.99 11.12
CA SER A 62 -4.01 -11.54 12.24
C SER A 62 -4.72 -12.87 11.90
N THR A 63 -5.14 -13.06 10.65
CA THR A 63 -5.67 -14.36 10.15
C THR A 63 -4.70 -15.12 9.25
N PHE A 64 -3.45 -14.64 9.12
CA PHE A 64 -2.46 -15.30 8.29
C PHE A 64 -1.95 -16.56 9.00
N LYS A 65 -2.05 -17.70 8.31
CA LYS A 65 -1.62 -18.99 8.84
C LYS A 65 -0.40 -19.46 8.08
N VAL A 66 0.77 -19.36 8.73
CA VAL A 66 2.07 -19.64 8.11
C VAL A 66 2.13 -21.04 7.49
N MET A 67 1.57 -22.06 8.17
CA MET A 67 1.62 -23.45 7.68
C MET A 67 0.65 -23.76 6.52
N GLU A 68 -0.36 -22.92 6.28
CA GLU A 68 -1.39 -23.14 5.25
C GLU A 68 -1.18 -22.23 4.02
N ALA A 69 -0.31 -21.21 4.13
CA ALA A 69 -0.12 -20.21 3.10
C ALA A 69 0.62 -20.74 1.86
N TYR A 70 0.37 -20.12 0.72
CA TYR A 70 1.15 -20.33 -0.50
C TYR A 70 2.65 -20.15 -0.25
N THR A 71 3.46 -21.17 -0.59
CA THR A 71 4.91 -21.18 -0.35
C THR A 71 5.63 -19.96 -0.93
N GLY A 72 5.24 -19.52 -2.13
CA GLY A 72 5.86 -18.35 -2.76
C GLY A 72 5.60 -17.05 -1.99
N LEU A 73 4.43 -16.93 -1.33
CA LEU A 73 4.12 -15.81 -0.45
C LEU A 73 4.99 -15.85 0.82
N LEU A 74 5.12 -17.02 1.45
CA LEU A 74 5.99 -17.22 2.60
C LEU A 74 7.45 -16.89 2.30
N ALA A 75 7.97 -17.37 1.16
CA ALA A 75 9.32 -17.05 0.70
C ALA A 75 9.50 -15.55 0.47
N GLY A 76 8.53 -14.88 -0.14
CA GLY A 76 8.53 -13.41 -0.31
C GLY A 76 8.52 -12.65 1.01
N MET A 77 7.70 -13.07 1.97
CA MET A 77 7.68 -12.50 3.32
C MET A 77 9.02 -12.68 4.04
N CYS A 78 9.63 -13.87 3.92
CA CYS A 78 10.96 -14.13 4.48
C CYS A 78 12.04 -13.24 3.84
N CYS A 79 12.04 -13.07 2.50
CA CYS A 79 13.00 -12.17 1.84
C CYS A 79 12.85 -10.71 2.29
N ILE A 80 11.62 -10.24 2.54
CA ILE A 80 11.37 -8.92 3.14
C ILE A 80 11.91 -8.85 4.56
N GLY A 81 11.58 -9.84 5.39
CA GLY A 81 12.05 -9.90 6.78
C GLY A 81 13.57 -9.95 6.90
N ALA A 82 14.23 -10.67 5.99
CA ALA A 82 15.68 -10.75 5.88
C ALA A 82 16.34 -9.38 5.64
N CYS A 83 15.63 -8.39 5.05
CA CYS A 83 16.13 -7.01 4.95
C CYS A 83 16.29 -6.32 6.32
N TYR A 84 15.68 -6.84 7.39
CA TYR A 84 15.68 -6.29 8.74
C TYR A 84 16.39 -7.23 9.76
N SER A 85 16.97 -8.33 9.28
CA SER A 85 17.65 -9.33 10.11
C SER A 85 19.16 -9.07 10.15
N ASP A 86 19.76 -9.29 11.32
CA ASP A 86 21.22 -9.27 11.49
C ASP A 86 21.88 -10.60 11.08
N ASN A 87 21.10 -11.65 10.80
CA ASN A 87 21.62 -12.99 10.50
C ASN A 87 22.16 -13.13 9.07
N VAL A 88 21.87 -12.17 8.19
CA VAL A 88 22.28 -12.19 6.78
C VAL A 88 22.70 -10.81 6.31
N THR A 89 23.63 -10.77 5.35
CA THR A 89 24.08 -9.50 4.78
C THR A 89 23.12 -9.01 3.69
N PRO A 90 23.09 -7.70 3.36
CA PRO A 90 22.32 -7.20 2.23
C PRO A 90 22.63 -7.88 0.89
N SER A 91 23.88 -8.34 0.68
CA SER A 91 24.25 -9.14 -0.49
C SER A 91 23.57 -10.52 -0.50
N ASN A 92 23.46 -11.19 0.65
CA ASN A 92 22.75 -12.46 0.72
C ASN A 92 21.27 -12.26 0.40
N VAL A 93 20.63 -11.21 0.92
CA VAL A 93 19.22 -10.92 0.61
C VAL A 93 18.99 -10.71 -0.89
N ARG A 94 19.88 -10.00 -1.58
CA ARG A 94 19.80 -9.82 -3.04
C ARG A 94 19.97 -11.12 -3.80
N GLU A 95 20.80 -12.05 -3.32
CA GLU A 95 20.89 -13.40 -3.87
C GLU A 95 19.58 -14.16 -3.68
N MET A 96 19.00 -14.14 -2.47
CA MET A 96 17.70 -14.76 -2.19
C MET A 96 16.59 -14.22 -3.11
N MET A 97 16.61 -12.92 -3.41
CA MET A 97 15.67 -12.29 -4.33
C MET A 97 15.77 -12.86 -5.75
N ASP A 98 16.99 -13.16 -6.24
CA ASP A 98 17.17 -13.77 -7.56
C ASP A 98 16.58 -15.19 -7.61
N PHE A 99 16.78 -15.99 -6.56
CA PHE A 99 16.12 -17.30 -6.43
C PHE A 99 14.60 -17.20 -6.34
N LEU A 100 14.08 -16.22 -5.60
CA LEU A 100 12.65 -15.98 -5.47
C LEU A 100 11.99 -15.68 -6.81
N VAL A 101 12.61 -14.84 -7.63
CA VAL A 101 12.12 -14.56 -8.98
C VAL A 101 12.04 -15.85 -9.80
N VAL A 102 13.11 -16.65 -9.84
CA VAL A 102 13.16 -17.87 -10.65
C VAL A 102 12.11 -18.88 -10.19
N ALA A 103 11.97 -19.06 -8.87
CA ALA A 103 11.00 -19.97 -8.28
C ALA A 103 9.55 -19.53 -8.57
N LEU A 104 9.24 -18.23 -8.43
CA LEU A 104 7.91 -17.70 -8.76
C LEU A 104 7.62 -17.76 -10.26
N GLN A 105 8.59 -17.53 -11.14
CA GLN A 105 8.39 -17.68 -12.59
C GLN A 105 8.02 -19.13 -12.97
N ARG A 106 8.60 -20.11 -12.27
CA ARG A 106 8.32 -21.53 -12.48
C ARG A 106 6.92 -21.93 -11.96
N ASP A 107 6.54 -21.45 -10.78
CA ASP A 107 5.36 -21.93 -10.06
C ASP A 107 4.11 -21.06 -10.27
N CYS A 108 4.31 -19.75 -10.46
CA CYS A 108 3.25 -18.76 -10.62
C CYS A 108 3.16 -18.28 -12.08
N LYS A 109 2.26 -18.91 -12.85
CA LYS A 109 1.98 -18.53 -14.25
C LYS A 109 1.61 -17.06 -14.44
N MET A 110 1.12 -16.38 -13.38
CA MET A 110 0.79 -14.95 -13.41
C MET A 110 2.02 -14.04 -13.59
N MET A 111 3.21 -14.55 -13.31
CA MET A 111 4.48 -13.83 -13.50
C MET A 111 4.98 -13.91 -14.95
N MET A 112 4.35 -14.73 -15.80
CA MET A 112 4.70 -14.87 -17.21
C MET A 112 3.76 -14.01 -18.07
N SER A 113 4.33 -13.26 -19.02
CA SER A 113 3.65 -12.28 -19.87
C SER A 113 2.92 -12.86 -21.08
N ASN A 114 2.66 -14.17 -21.14
CA ASN A 114 2.05 -14.77 -22.32
C ASN A 114 0.55 -14.45 -22.38
N ALA A 115 0.22 -13.56 -23.30
CA ALA A 115 -1.08 -12.99 -23.62
C ALA A 115 -2.18 -13.99 -24.08
N GLU A 116 -2.05 -15.29 -23.80
CA GLU A 116 -2.86 -16.36 -24.42
C GLU A 116 -3.90 -17.02 -23.50
N LEU A 117 -4.01 -16.61 -22.24
CA LEU A 117 -5.10 -17.10 -21.36
C LEU A 117 -6.25 -16.09 -21.31
N GLN A 118 -6.76 -15.70 -22.49
CA GLN A 118 -8.06 -15.03 -22.64
C GLN A 118 -9.16 -16.05 -22.39
N THR A 119 -9.40 -16.36 -21.12
CA THR A 119 -10.72 -16.87 -20.73
C THR A 119 -11.64 -15.66 -20.69
N ASN A 120 -12.63 -15.60 -21.60
CA ASN A 120 -13.58 -14.49 -21.79
C ASN A 120 -14.58 -14.31 -20.62
N GLN A 121 -14.22 -14.73 -19.41
CA GLN A 121 -15.03 -14.58 -18.22
C GLN A 121 -14.17 -13.86 -17.17
N PRO A 122 -14.61 -12.70 -16.63
CA PRO A 122 -13.95 -12.12 -15.47
C PRO A 122 -13.98 -13.16 -14.35
N GLY A 123 -12.81 -13.71 -14.00
CA GLY A 123 -12.71 -14.74 -12.98
C GLY A 123 -12.76 -14.09 -11.60
N HIS A 124 -13.58 -14.61 -10.69
CA HIS A 124 -13.46 -14.27 -9.28
C HIS A 124 -12.11 -14.76 -8.76
N ALA A 125 -11.34 -13.88 -8.10
CA ALA A 125 -10.07 -14.28 -7.51
C ALA A 125 -10.31 -15.21 -6.32
N SER A 126 -9.72 -16.42 -6.39
CA SER A 126 -9.66 -17.29 -5.23
C SER A 126 -8.64 -16.76 -4.21
N ARG A 127 -8.70 -17.24 -2.96
CA ARG A 127 -7.68 -16.94 -1.96
C ARG A 127 -6.27 -17.27 -2.43
N ALA A 128 -6.09 -18.38 -3.14
CA ALA A 128 -4.80 -18.78 -3.71
C ALA A 128 -4.32 -17.82 -4.81
N ASP A 129 -5.23 -17.24 -5.60
CA ASP A 129 -4.89 -16.19 -6.57
C ASP A 129 -4.42 -14.92 -5.86
N ILE A 130 -5.11 -14.51 -4.79
CA ILE A 130 -4.74 -13.35 -3.97
C ILE A 130 -3.34 -13.56 -3.36
N GLU A 131 -3.07 -14.72 -2.77
CA GLU A 131 -1.75 -15.01 -2.17
C GLU A 131 -0.62 -15.02 -3.22
N LYS A 132 -0.88 -15.52 -4.43
CA LYS A 132 0.07 -15.46 -5.55
C LYS A 132 0.34 -14.03 -6.00
N LEU A 133 -0.69 -13.20 -6.12
CA LEU A 133 -0.54 -11.78 -6.48
C LEU A 133 0.19 -11.00 -5.38
N GLN A 134 -0.08 -11.28 -4.10
CA GLN A 134 0.65 -10.72 -2.98
C GLN A 134 2.14 -11.10 -3.03
N ALA A 135 2.46 -12.36 -3.36
CA ALA A 135 3.84 -12.81 -3.52
C ALA A 135 4.58 -12.07 -4.65
N VAL A 136 3.92 -11.87 -5.79
CA VAL A 136 4.48 -11.11 -6.92
C VAL A 136 4.64 -9.63 -6.55
N LEU A 137 3.67 -9.03 -5.84
CA LEU A 137 3.78 -7.65 -5.37
C LEU A 137 4.94 -7.47 -4.38
N LEU A 138 5.10 -8.33 -3.38
CA LEU A 138 6.25 -8.31 -2.46
C LEU A 138 7.58 -8.43 -3.22
N THR A 139 7.64 -9.29 -4.24
CA THR A 139 8.82 -9.45 -5.09
C THR A 139 9.14 -8.17 -5.86
N CYS A 140 8.13 -7.51 -6.46
CA CYS A 140 8.32 -6.22 -7.10
C CYS A 140 8.81 -5.14 -6.12
N ILE A 141 8.28 -5.12 -4.88
CA ILE A 141 8.70 -4.21 -3.80
C ILE A 141 10.18 -4.46 -3.44
N LEU A 142 10.58 -5.71 -3.22
CA LEU A 142 11.98 -6.09 -2.95
C LEU A 142 12.91 -5.62 -4.06
N LEU A 143 12.59 -5.99 -5.30
CA LEU A 143 13.42 -5.67 -6.45
C LEU A 143 13.55 -4.15 -6.64
N LEU A 144 12.48 -3.37 -6.42
CA LEU A 144 12.50 -1.92 -6.56
C LEU A 144 13.26 -1.21 -5.45
N TRP A 145 13.06 -1.62 -4.19
CA TRP A 145 13.46 -0.84 -3.02
C TRP A 145 14.62 -1.43 -2.22
N ASN A 146 15.06 -2.64 -2.55
CA ASN A 146 16.26 -3.31 -1.98
C ASN A 146 17.26 -3.77 -3.07
N GLY A 147 16.84 -3.72 -4.34
CA GLY A 147 17.62 -4.26 -5.44
C GLY A 147 18.75 -3.34 -5.93
N ASN A 148 19.67 -3.93 -6.68
CA ASN A 148 20.60 -3.22 -7.54
C ASN A 148 19.89 -2.72 -8.83
N PRO A 149 20.55 -1.93 -9.71
CA PRO A 149 19.95 -1.44 -10.96
C PRO A 149 19.34 -2.52 -11.84
N GLN A 150 19.98 -3.68 -11.97
CA GLN A 150 19.53 -4.80 -12.79
C GLN A 150 18.26 -5.45 -12.21
N GLN A 151 18.21 -5.63 -10.89
CA GLN A 151 17.05 -6.17 -10.18
C GLN A 151 15.86 -5.19 -10.25
N ARG A 152 16.10 -3.88 -10.11
CA ARG A 152 15.05 -2.87 -10.32
C ARG A 152 14.49 -2.90 -11.74
N GLU A 153 15.35 -3.02 -12.74
CA GLU A 153 14.91 -3.16 -14.12
C GLU A 153 14.04 -4.40 -14.30
N ARG A 154 14.43 -5.53 -13.70
CA ARG A 154 13.61 -6.74 -13.69
C ARG A 154 12.22 -6.52 -13.06
N ALA A 155 12.12 -5.73 -11.99
CA ALA A 155 10.81 -5.39 -11.39
C ALA A 155 9.87 -4.71 -12.40
N ARG A 156 10.40 -3.77 -13.19
CA ARG A 156 9.66 -3.06 -14.24
C ARG A 156 9.21 -3.97 -15.37
N GLN A 157 9.93 -5.08 -15.62
CA GLN A 157 9.56 -6.09 -16.61
C GLN A 157 8.49 -7.08 -16.09
N ILE A 158 8.51 -7.39 -14.79
CA ILE A 158 7.53 -8.30 -14.15
C ILE A 158 6.18 -7.61 -13.96
N TYR A 159 6.20 -6.34 -13.55
CA TYR A 159 5.00 -5.63 -13.10
C TYR A 159 3.83 -5.56 -14.10
N PRO A 160 4.05 -5.40 -15.42
CA PRO A 160 2.95 -5.47 -16.39
C PRO A 160 2.15 -6.77 -16.34
N ALA A 161 2.78 -7.91 -16.02
CA ALA A 161 2.07 -9.18 -15.86
C ALA A 161 1.19 -9.21 -14.59
N LEU A 162 1.68 -8.60 -13.49
CA LEU A 162 0.88 -8.39 -12.28
C LEU A 162 -0.34 -7.52 -12.58
N ALA A 163 -0.13 -6.39 -13.26
CA ALA A 163 -1.19 -5.45 -13.64
C ALA A 163 -2.25 -6.08 -14.56
N ALA A 164 -1.82 -6.91 -15.52
CA ALA A 164 -2.73 -7.66 -16.38
C ALA A 164 -3.59 -8.67 -15.59
N ASN A 165 -3.00 -9.35 -14.60
CA ASN A 165 -3.71 -10.37 -13.83
C ASN A 165 -4.74 -9.77 -12.85
N VAL A 166 -4.43 -8.65 -12.18
CA VAL A 166 -5.44 -7.99 -11.32
C VAL A 166 -6.63 -7.47 -12.15
N ARG A 167 -6.40 -7.06 -13.40
CA ARG A 167 -7.46 -6.67 -14.35
C ARG A 167 -8.27 -7.86 -14.82
N ARG A 168 -7.61 -8.97 -15.18
CA ARG A 168 -8.27 -10.23 -15.57
C ARG A 168 -9.17 -10.79 -14.45
N LEU A 169 -8.76 -10.60 -13.20
CA LEU A 169 -9.48 -11.05 -12.01
C LEU A 169 -10.50 -10.01 -11.49
N GLY A 170 -10.64 -8.87 -12.16
CA GLY A 170 -11.66 -7.87 -11.83
C GLY A 170 -11.46 -7.15 -10.49
N LEU A 171 -10.23 -7.06 -9.97
CA LEU A 171 -9.97 -6.53 -8.62
C LEU A 171 -10.21 -5.01 -8.46
N PHE A 172 -10.66 -4.31 -9.49
CA PHE A 172 -10.93 -2.87 -9.50
C PHE A 172 -12.27 -2.49 -8.87
N ARG A 173 -13.09 -3.48 -8.54
CA ARG A 173 -14.42 -3.34 -7.98
C ARG A 173 -14.67 -4.45 -6.96
N PRO A 174 -15.59 -4.27 -6.01
CA PRO A 174 -16.04 -5.36 -5.14
C PRO A 174 -16.56 -6.55 -5.95
N SER A 175 -16.53 -7.75 -5.36
CA SER A 175 -17.11 -8.93 -6.00
C SER A 175 -18.57 -8.69 -6.39
N SER A 176 -18.96 -9.12 -7.58
CA SER A 176 -20.37 -9.09 -8.00
C SER A 176 -21.16 -10.33 -7.57
N ASP A 177 -20.48 -11.33 -7.01
CA ASP A 177 -21.11 -12.56 -6.52
C ASP A 177 -21.64 -12.34 -5.09
N PRO A 178 -22.96 -12.47 -4.85
CA PRO A 178 -23.55 -12.30 -3.52
C PRO A 178 -22.97 -13.20 -2.43
N ALA A 179 -22.39 -14.35 -2.78
CA ALA A 179 -21.77 -15.25 -1.80
C ALA A 179 -20.42 -14.73 -1.28
N THR A 180 -19.76 -13.86 -2.05
CA THR A 180 -18.43 -13.31 -1.74
C THR A 180 -18.44 -11.79 -1.53
N LEU A 181 -19.57 -11.13 -1.81
CA LEU A 181 -19.76 -9.70 -1.62
C LEU A 181 -20.14 -9.37 -0.18
N SER A 182 -19.24 -8.70 0.53
CA SER A 182 -19.53 -8.14 1.84
C SER A 182 -20.48 -6.93 1.73
N PRO A 183 -21.56 -6.84 2.56
CA PRO A 183 -22.48 -5.71 2.55
C PRO A 183 -21.80 -4.34 2.67
N MET A 184 -20.74 -4.23 3.48
CA MET A 184 -20.01 -2.98 3.69
C MET A 184 -19.11 -2.56 2.51
N HIS A 185 -19.00 -3.38 1.47
CA HIS A 185 -18.32 -3.02 0.24
C HIS A 185 -19.29 -2.70 -0.91
N GLN A 186 -20.60 -2.87 -0.69
CA GLN A 186 -21.62 -2.52 -1.67
C GLN A 186 -21.75 -1.01 -1.80
N ILE A 187 -21.98 -0.53 -3.02
CA ILE A 187 -22.10 0.90 -3.31
C ILE A 187 -23.25 1.55 -2.52
N ASP A 188 -24.38 0.85 -2.42
CA ASP A 188 -25.64 1.28 -1.79
C ASP A 188 -25.79 0.86 -0.32
N PHE A 189 -24.68 0.57 0.36
CA PHE A 189 -24.68 0.25 1.78
C PHE A 189 -25.32 1.37 2.63
N ASP A 190 -26.41 1.05 3.31
CA ASP A 190 -27.06 1.91 4.31
C ASP A 190 -26.83 1.35 5.72
N ARG A 191 -26.05 2.09 6.51
CA ARG A 191 -25.74 1.75 7.91
C ARG A 191 -27.00 1.66 8.78
N ASN A 192 -28.01 2.50 8.54
CA ASN A 192 -29.21 2.57 9.39
C ASN A 192 -30.16 1.40 9.14
N ALA A 193 -30.14 0.84 7.93
CA ALA A 193 -30.93 -0.32 7.54
C ALA A 193 -30.21 -1.66 7.78
N PHE A 194 -28.92 -1.63 8.13
CA PHE A 194 -28.09 -2.83 8.25
C PHE A 194 -28.06 -3.41 9.67
N GLY A 195 -28.56 -4.64 9.82
CA GLY A 195 -28.43 -5.42 11.06
C GLY A 195 -27.13 -6.23 11.10
N ILE A 196 -26.40 -6.18 12.22
CA ILE A 196 -25.12 -6.87 12.42
C ILE A 196 -25.20 -8.39 12.21
N GLN A 197 -26.36 -9.01 12.41
CA GLN A 197 -26.59 -10.43 12.14
C GLN A 197 -26.39 -10.84 10.67
N HIS A 198 -26.40 -9.88 9.74
CA HIS A 198 -26.13 -10.09 8.32
C HIS A 198 -24.65 -9.90 7.96
N TRP A 199 -23.81 -9.58 8.94
CA TRP A 199 -22.39 -9.43 8.75
C TRP A 199 -21.67 -10.77 8.90
N ASN A 200 -20.82 -11.09 7.94
CA ASN A 200 -19.90 -12.21 7.99
C ASN A 200 -18.46 -11.66 7.94
N TRP A 201 -17.67 -11.96 8.97
CA TRP A 201 -16.31 -11.45 9.11
C TRP A 201 -15.35 -12.03 8.05
N ASP A 202 -15.46 -13.33 7.74
CA ASP A 202 -14.62 -14.00 6.74
C ASP A 202 -14.82 -13.40 5.33
N THR A 203 -16.08 -13.20 4.93
CA THR A 203 -16.40 -12.54 3.65
C THR A 203 -15.92 -11.09 3.63
N TRP A 204 -16.06 -10.37 4.75
CA TRP A 204 -15.58 -8.99 4.86
C TRP A 204 -14.05 -8.89 4.74
N ILE A 205 -13.32 -9.76 5.46
CA ILE A 205 -11.85 -9.72 5.46
C ILE A 205 -11.28 -10.16 4.11
N ASP A 206 -11.92 -11.11 3.42
CA ASP A 206 -11.50 -11.53 2.09
C ASP A 206 -11.67 -10.39 1.07
N GLN A 207 -12.75 -9.62 1.17
CA GLN A 207 -12.98 -8.46 0.32
C GLN A 207 -12.01 -7.31 0.62
N GLU A 208 -11.75 -7.02 1.90
CA GLU A 208 -10.78 -6.00 2.31
C GLU A 208 -9.34 -6.39 1.90
N ARG A 209 -8.99 -7.68 1.99
CA ARG A 209 -7.70 -8.21 1.50
C ARG A 209 -7.53 -7.99 0.01
N SER A 210 -8.58 -8.25 -0.77
CA SER A 210 -8.57 -7.97 -2.21
C SER A 210 -8.42 -6.47 -2.50
N SER A 211 -9.16 -5.61 -1.78
CA SER A 211 -9.09 -4.16 -1.93
C SER A 211 -7.69 -3.63 -1.60
N ARG A 212 -7.11 -4.01 -0.46
CA ARG A 212 -5.77 -3.60 -0.02
C ARG A 212 -4.67 -4.11 -0.95
N LEU A 213 -4.79 -5.33 -1.48
CA LEU A 213 -3.91 -5.82 -2.55
C LEU A 213 -3.99 -4.91 -3.79
N MET A 214 -5.20 -4.60 -4.26
CA MET A 214 -5.37 -3.74 -5.44
C MET A 214 -4.81 -2.33 -5.21
N PHE A 215 -5.02 -1.73 -4.02
CA PHE A 215 -4.41 -0.45 -3.67
C PHE A 215 -2.88 -0.55 -3.59
N GLY A 216 -2.32 -1.63 -3.05
CA GLY A 216 -0.88 -1.88 -3.08
C GLY A 216 -0.32 -1.95 -4.52
N VAL A 217 -1.04 -2.62 -5.42
CA VAL A 217 -0.70 -2.66 -6.85
C VAL A 217 -0.81 -1.27 -7.48
N PHE A 218 -1.88 -0.53 -7.24
CA PHE A 218 -2.05 0.84 -7.73
C PHE A 218 -0.94 1.78 -7.23
N LEU A 219 -0.63 1.75 -5.94
CA LEU A 219 0.44 2.57 -5.36
C LEU A 219 1.80 2.23 -5.97
N MET A 220 2.04 0.97 -6.32
CA MET A 220 3.22 0.56 -7.07
C MET A 220 3.23 1.14 -8.49
N ASP A 221 2.10 1.20 -9.21
CA ASP A 221 2.00 1.82 -10.54
C ASP A 221 2.39 3.30 -10.48
N VAL A 222 1.81 4.01 -9.50
CA VAL A 222 2.12 5.43 -9.26
C VAL A 222 3.59 5.62 -8.91
N ALA A 223 4.17 4.75 -8.08
CA ALA A 223 5.59 4.78 -7.77
C ALA A 223 6.46 4.51 -9.01
N MET A 224 6.09 3.54 -9.86
CA MET A 224 6.79 3.29 -11.12
C MET A 224 6.78 4.53 -12.04
N GLY A 225 5.63 5.18 -12.14
CA GLY A 225 5.50 6.43 -12.90
C GLY A 225 6.30 7.59 -12.32
N LEU A 226 6.26 7.77 -11.00
CA LEU A 226 6.94 8.86 -10.29
C LEU A 226 8.46 8.72 -10.35
N TYR A 227 8.98 7.58 -9.86
CA TYR A 227 10.40 7.39 -9.61
C TYR A 227 11.16 6.84 -10.82
N PHE A 228 10.48 6.24 -11.80
CA PHE A 228 11.17 5.56 -12.91
C PHE A 228 10.68 5.98 -14.30
N ASN A 229 9.78 6.95 -14.39
CA ASN A 229 9.14 7.37 -15.64
C ASN A 229 8.45 6.23 -16.41
N SER A 230 8.11 5.12 -15.75
CA SER A 230 7.37 4.01 -16.38
C SER A 230 5.99 4.48 -16.83
N GLN A 231 5.44 3.90 -17.90
CA GLN A 231 4.08 4.24 -18.34
C GLN A 231 3.05 3.76 -17.30
N PRO A 232 2.04 4.58 -16.94
CA PRO A 232 0.97 4.11 -16.06
C PRO A 232 0.19 2.98 -16.71
N LEU A 233 -0.15 1.94 -15.94
CA LEU A 233 -0.95 0.80 -16.42
C LEU A 233 -2.41 0.87 -15.99
N PHE A 234 -2.75 1.84 -15.13
CA PHE A 234 -4.09 2.09 -14.62
C PHE A 234 -4.54 3.52 -14.84
N ASP A 235 -5.83 3.69 -15.13
CA ASP A 235 -6.50 4.98 -14.93
C ASP A 235 -7.07 4.99 -13.51
N VAL A 236 -6.67 5.97 -12.72
CA VAL A 236 -7.14 6.10 -11.34
C VAL A 236 -8.66 6.16 -11.22
N MET A 237 -9.36 6.64 -12.26
CA MET A 237 -10.82 6.70 -12.29
C MET A 237 -11.51 5.36 -12.57
N GLU A 238 -10.75 4.30 -12.87
CA GLU A 238 -11.27 2.94 -13.09
C GLU A 238 -11.37 2.11 -11.78
N LEU A 239 -10.79 2.62 -10.68
CA LEU A 239 -10.81 2.01 -9.35
C LEU A 239 -12.09 2.38 -8.59
N HIS A 240 -13.09 1.52 -8.66
CA HIS A 240 -14.36 1.68 -7.94
C HIS A 240 -14.39 0.83 -6.67
N LEU A 241 -13.37 0.99 -5.83
CA LEU A 241 -13.27 0.35 -4.54
C LEU A 241 -13.48 1.38 -3.42
N PRO A 242 -14.14 1.01 -2.31
CA PRO A 242 -14.01 1.75 -1.06
C PRO A 242 -12.52 1.88 -0.68
N LEU A 243 -12.10 3.03 -0.17
CA LEU A 243 -10.76 3.20 0.40
C LEU A 243 -10.54 2.18 1.56
N PRO A 244 -9.29 1.82 1.87
CA PRO A 244 -9.01 0.84 2.93
C PRO A 244 -9.64 1.22 4.28
N CYS A 245 -10.22 0.25 4.99
CA CYS A 245 -10.79 0.47 6.31
C CYS A 245 -9.74 0.88 7.36
N ASP A 246 -10.20 1.30 8.54
CA ASP A 246 -9.31 1.70 9.64
C ASP A 246 -8.42 0.54 10.10
N ASP A 247 -7.18 0.87 10.47
CA ASP A 247 -6.18 -0.12 10.86
C ASP A 247 -6.63 -0.95 12.07
N VAL A 248 -7.32 -0.35 13.05
CA VAL A 248 -7.86 -1.10 14.20
C VAL A 248 -8.85 -2.20 13.79
N ALA A 249 -9.67 -1.93 12.75
CA ALA A 249 -10.61 -2.93 12.23
C ALA A 249 -9.91 -3.98 11.37
N TRP A 250 -8.91 -3.54 10.59
CA TRP A 250 -8.08 -4.43 9.77
C TRP A 250 -7.16 -5.29 10.61
N ASP A 251 -6.66 -4.86 11.75
CA ASP A 251 -5.69 -5.61 12.54
C ASP A 251 -6.35 -6.52 13.59
N ALA A 252 -7.68 -6.49 13.70
CA ALA A 252 -8.45 -7.23 14.68
C ALA A 252 -8.23 -8.76 14.60
N ASP A 253 -8.04 -9.40 15.76
CA ASP A 253 -7.81 -10.85 15.86
C ASP A 253 -9.10 -11.69 15.77
N ASN A 254 -10.26 -11.06 15.93
CA ASN A 254 -11.55 -11.75 15.92
C ASN A 254 -12.67 -10.83 15.39
N ALA A 255 -13.78 -11.45 15.02
CA ALA A 255 -14.95 -10.76 14.47
C ALA A 255 -15.53 -9.69 15.41
N GLU A 256 -15.54 -9.93 16.72
CA GLU A 256 -16.16 -9.03 17.69
C GLU A 256 -15.38 -7.71 17.83
N ASP A 257 -14.06 -7.81 17.90
CA ASP A 257 -13.17 -6.65 17.92
C ASP A 257 -13.25 -5.85 16.62
N CYS A 258 -13.33 -6.54 15.48
CA CYS A 258 -13.49 -5.92 14.17
C CYS A 258 -14.85 -5.20 14.08
N ALA A 259 -15.96 -5.84 14.49
CA ALA A 259 -17.28 -5.21 14.54
C ALA A 259 -17.30 -3.95 15.42
N SER A 260 -16.68 -4.03 16.59
CA SER A 260 -16.54 -2.91 17.52
C SER A 260 -15.82 -1.74 16.87
N ALA A 261 -14.67 -1.99 16.22
CA ALA A 261 -13.86 -0.96 15.56
C ALA A 261 -14.55 -0.33 14.32
N LEU A 262 -15.38 -1.09 13.62
CA LEU A 262 -16.22 -0.65 12.49
C LEU A 262 -17.50 0.08 12.94
N GLY A 263 -17.70 0.23 14.26
CA GLY A 263 -18.89 0.84 14.83
C GLY A 263 -20.17 0.04 14.65
N LEU A 264 -20.06 -1.27 14.38
CA LEU A 264 -21.21 -2.17 14.22
C LEU A 264 -22.03 -2.29 15.51
N HIS A 265 -21.37 -2.15 16.66
CA HIS A 265 -21.96 -2.16 18.01
C HIS A 265 -22.34 -0.77 18.56
N GLY A 266 -22.30 0.26 17.72
CA GLY A 266 -22.68 1.62 18.06
C GLY A 266 -21.49 2.55 18.31
N PRO A 267 -21.74 3.87 18.33
CA PRO A 267 -20.69 4.90 18.32
C PRO A 267 -19.84 4.90 19.60
N ASP A 268 -20.44 4.65 20.77
CA ASP A 268 -19.68 4.67 22.04
C ASP A 268 -18.64 3.55 22.10
N VAL A 269 -19.00 2.35 21.62
CA VAL A 269 -18.08 1.20 21.52
C VAL A 269 -17.00 1.48 20.48
N ALA A 270 -17.37 2.07 19.34
CA ALA A 270 -16.43 2.46 18.29
C ALA A 270 -15.40 3.47 18.80
N GLN A 271 -15.83 4.48 19.55
CA GLN A 271 -14.96 5.50 20.12
C GLN A 271 -13.99 4.92 21.17
N GLN A 272 -14.40 3.90 21.92
CA GLN A 272 -13.52 3.20 22.86
C GLN A 272 -12.52 2.30 22.14
N LYS A 273 -12.96 1.55 21.13
CA LYS A 273 -12.14 0.56 20.42
C LYS A 273 -11.19 1.23 19.41
N ASN A 274 -11.68 2.23 18.68
CA ASN A 274 -11.01 2.91 17.59
C ASN A 274 -11.06 4.44 17.77
N PRO A 275 -10.44 4.98 18.84
CA PRO A 275 -10.57 6.38 19.22
C PRO A 275 -10.01 7.38 18.19
N TYR A 276 -9.07 6.94 17.35
CA TYR A 276 -8.33 7.78 16.41
C TYR A 276 -8.66 7.50 14.95
N GLY A 277 -9.46 6.46 14.66
CA GLY A 277 -9.91 6.17 13.31
C GLY A 277 -11.12 7.01 12.88
N THR A 278 -11.63 6.68 11.71
CA THR A 278 -12.91 7.21 11.21
C THR A 278 -14.11 6.61 11.93
N GLN A 279 -13.96 5.40 12.50
CA GLN A 279 -15.04 4.63 13.14
C GLN A 279 -16.17 4.26 12.18
N ARG A 280 -15.92 4.37 10.87
CA ARG A 280 -16.92 4.11 9.83
C ARG A 280 -16.89 2.65 9.43
N ALA A 281 -18.08 2.06 9.33
CA ALA A 281 -18.27 0.73 8.75
C ALA A 281 -17.79 0.63 7.29
N LYS A 282 -17.90 1.75 6.55
CA LYS A 282 -17.51 1.85 5.14
C LYS A 282 -16.82 3.18 4.85
N GLN A 283 -15.69 3.10 4.16
CA GLN A 283 -14.95 4.26 3.66
C GLN A 283 -15.50 4.75 2.31
N PRO A 284 -15.22 6.01 1.92
CA PRO A 284 -15.55 6.53 0.60
C PRO A 284 -14.96 5.71 -0.54
N GLU A 285 -15.70 5.58 -1.64
CA GLU A 285 -15.18 5.03 -2.89
C GLU A 285 -14.09 5.93 -3.47
N MET A 286 -12.99 5.33 -3.94
CA MET A 286 -11.83 6.06 -4.42
C MET A 286 -12.16 7.02 -5.56
N ASP A 287 -12.86 6.54 -6.61
CA ASP A 287 -13.19 7.39 -7.77
C ASP A 287 -14.16 8.52 -7.39
N TRP A 288 -15.07 8.28 -6.44
CA TRP A 288 -16.00 9.30 -5.95
C TRP A 288 -15.30 10.35 -5.09
N ALA A 289 -14.41 9.92 -4.18
CA ALA A 289 -13.61 10.82 -3.37
C ALA A 289 -12.71 11.70 -4.23
N LEU A 290 -12.07 11.16 -5.28
CA LEU A 290 -11.29 11.95 -6.23
C LEU A 290 -12.16 12.94 -7.02
N LYS A 291 -13.33 12.52 -7.50
CA LYS A 291 -14.30 13.44 -8.15
C LYS A 291 -14.72 14.58 -7.21
N ALA A 292 -14.97 14.29 -5.93
CA ALA A 292 -15.32 15.30 -4.93
C ALA A 292 -14.17 16.30 -4.67
N LEU A 293 -12.92 15.80 -4.63
CA LEU A 293 -11.73 16.65 -4.50
C LEU A 293 -11.57 17.58 -5.72
N LEU A 294 -11.73 17.06 -6.93
CA LEU A 294 -11.59 17.83 -8.18
C LEU A 294 -12.74 18.82 -8.43
N HIS A 295 -13.97 18.50 -8.00
CA HIS A 295 -15.16 19.27 -8.30
C HIS A 295 -15.33 20.50 -7.38
N PRO A 296 -15.51 21.73 -7.88
CA PRO A 296 -15.50 22.94 -7.04
C PRO A 296 -16.56 22.98 -5.93
N SER A 297 -17.72 22.35 -6.14
CA SER A 297 -18.88 22.47 -5.23
C SER A 297 -18.92 21.49 -4.05
N TYR A 298 -18.00 20.52 -3.96
CA TYR A 298 -18.05 19.48 -2.91
C TYR A 298 -16.74 19.38 -2.15
N GLN A 299 -16.80 18.89 -0.92
CA GLN A 299 -15.64 18.56 -0.11
C GLN A 299 -15.90 17.27 0.67
N ILE A 300 -14.83 16.55 1.02
CA ILE A 300 -14.87 15.40 1.91
C ILE A 300 -14.96 15.94 3.35
N GLN A 301 -15.93 15.45 4.12
CA GLN A 301 -16.05 15.81 5.53
C GLN A 301 -14.80 15.33 6.32
N PRO A 302 -14.23 16.17 7.21
CA PRO A 302 -13.24 15.71 8.18
C PRO A 302 -13.71 14.46 8.94
N GLY A 303 -12.80 13.52 9.20
CA GLY A 303 -13.06 12.24 9.86
C GLY A 303 -13.63 11.16 8.95
N SER A 304 -13.89 11.44 7.67
CA SER A 304 -14.48 10.46 6.74
C SER A 304 -13.48 9.56 6.02
N THR A 305 -12.18 9.85 6.12
CA THR A 305 -11.10 9.02 5.53
C THR A 305 -9.96 8.87 6.51
N ASN A 306 -9.46 7.65 6.69
CA ASN A 306 -8.25 7.42 7.48
C ASN A 306 -6.97 7.81 6.72
N LEU A 307 -5.84 7.74 7.42
CA LEU A 307 -4.54 8.13 6.86
C LEU A 307 -4.11 7.27 5.66
N TYR A 308 -4.43 5.97 5.64
CA TYR A 308 -4.10 5.12 4.51
C TYR A 308 -4.93 5.48 3.26
N GLY A 309 -6.23 5.72 3.44
CA GLY A 309 -7.11 6.25 2.40
C GLY A 309 -6.63 7.61 1.87
N LYS A 310 -6.22 8.53 2.75
CA LYS A 310 -5.62 9.81 2.35
C LYS A 310 -4.34 9.61 1.54
N PHE A 311 -3.49 8.67 1.94
CA PHE A 311 -2.27 8.33 1.21
C PHE A 311 -2.59 7.81 -0.20
N VAL A 312 -3.59 6.95 -0.34
CA VAL A 312 -4.09 6.50 -1.66
C VAL A 312 -4.61 7.69 -2.49
N LEU A 313 -5.39 8.59 -1.89
CA LEU A 313 -5.96 9.75 -2.59
C LEU A 313 -4.90 10.74 -3.09
N ILE A 314 -3.87 11.05 -2.30
CA ILE A 314 -2.80 11.96 -2.76
C ILE A 314 -1.96 11.34 -3.88
N HIS A 315 -1.77 10.02 -3.87
CA HIS A 315 -1.15 9.29 -4.99
C HIS A 315 -2.07 9.23 -6.21
N GLY A 316 -3.40 9.21 -6.01
CA GLY A 316 -4.38 9.42 -7.08
C GLY A 316 -4.26 10.80 -7.72
N ILE A 317 -4.17 11.86 -6.93
CA ILE A 317 -3.91 13.23 -7.43
C ILE A 317 -2.57 13.27 -8.18
N LEU A 318 -1.52 12.65 -7.66
CA LEU A 318 -0.21 12.57 -8.32
C LEU A 318 -0.30 11.91 -9.70
N ALA A 319 -1.05 10.80 -9.81
CA ALA A 319 -1.30 10.13 -11.09
C ALA A 319 -2.02 11.06 -12.08
N LEU A 320 -3.01 11.83 -11.61
CA LEU A 320 -3.73 12.82 -12.43
C LEU A 320 -2.85 13.99 -12.86
N ILE A 321 -1.96 14.49 -11.98
CA ILE A 321 -0.96 15.51 -12.34
C ILE A 321 -0.11 15.00 -13.49
N ARG A 322 0.40 13.77 -13.37
CA ARG A 322 1.22 13.16 -14.42
C ARG A 322 0.46 12.99 -15.73
N ARG A 323 -0.79 12.51 -15.66
CA ARG A 323 -1.69 12.42 -16.84
C ARG A 323 -1.87 13.78 -17.50
N ALA A 324 -2.16 14.83 -16.73
CA ALA A 324 -2.30 16.19 -17.24
C ALA A 324 -1.02 16.72 -17.90
N GLN A 325 0.15 16.37 -17.38
CA GLN A 325 1.44 16.78 -17.94
C GLN A 325 1.81 16.03 -19.23
N ILE A 326 1.40 14.77 -19.37
CA ILE A 326 1.69 13.93 -20.54
C ILE A 326 0.66 14.18 -21.66
N ASP A 327 -0.62 14.15 -21.32
CA ASP A 327 -1.73 14.20 -22.29
C ASP A 327 -2.16 15.65 -22.61
N GLY A 328 -1.74 16.61 -21.80
CA GLY A 328 -2.14 18.01 -21.92
C GLY A 328 -3.65 18.19 -21.99
N HIS A 329 -4.14 18.81 -23.06
CA HIS A 329 -5.58 19.05 -23.28
C HIS A 329 -6.45 17.79 -23.34
N ALA A 330 -5.87 16.61 -23.63
CA ALA A 330 -6.62 15.36 -23.69
C ALA A 330 -6.94 14.78 -22.29
N ALA A 331 -6.30 15.28 -21.22
CA ALA A 331 -6.55 14.79 -19.86
C ALA A 331 -7.97 15.11 -19.37
N GLN A 332 -8.50 16.30 -19.69
CA GLN A 332 -9.87 16.74 -19.40
C GLN A 332 -10.34 16.50 -17.94
N LEU A 333 -9.47 16.77 -16.95
CA LEU A 333 -9.71 16.41 -15.55
C LEU A 333 -10.92 17.15 -14.92
N SER A 334 -11.30 18.30 -15.47
CA SER A 334 -12.49 19.05 -15.06
C SER A 334 -13.82 18.37 -15.45
N LYS A 335 -13.79 17.33 -16.30
CA LYS A 335 -14.97 16.70 -16.90
C LYS A 335 -15.34 15.33 -16.32
N PHE A 336 -14.74 14.90 -15.20
CA PHE A 336 -15.10 13.63 -14.57
C PHE A 336 -16.51 13.58 -13.95
N GLY A 337 -17.24 14.69 -14.00
CA GLY A 337 -18.60 14.80 -13.50
C GLY A 337 -18.68 14.94 -11.98
N THR A 338 -19.89 14.85 -11.47
CA THR A 338 -20.20 14.95 -10.04
C THR A 338 -20.39 13.54 -9.47
N PRO A 339 -19.77 13.19 -8.33
CA PRO A 339 -20.04 11.91 -7.70
C PRO A 339 -21.47 11.90 -7.10
N PRO A 340 -22.11 10.73 -6.96
CA PRO A 340 -23.42 10.63 -6.31
C PRO A 340 -23.39 11.21 -4.89
N PRO A 341 -24.50 11.82 -4.41
CA PRO A 341 -24.58 12.29 -3.03
C PRO A 341 -24.29 11.16 -2.04
N ASN A 342 -23.49 11.45 -1.02
CA ASN A 342 -23.09 10.48 0.00
C ASN A 342 -22.95 11.16 1.38
N ASP A 343 -23.02 10.38 2.46
CA ASP A 343 -23.04 10.88 3.84
C ASP A 343 -21.72 11.56 4.25
N TRP A 344 -20.60 11.16 3.63
CA TRP A 344 -19.26 11.73 3.83
C TRP A 344 -18.97 12.99 3.00
N MET A 345 -19.91 13.41 2.14
CA MET A 345 -19.76 14.61 1.30
C MET A 345 -20.49 15.81 1.92
N THR A 346 -19.94 17.01 1.76
CA THR A 346 -20.65 18.28 2.02
C THR A 346 -20.48 19.26 0.87
N PRO A 347 -21.40 20.22 0.69
CA PRO A 347 -21.16 21.36 -0.17
C PRO A 347 -19.89 22.09 0.28
N ALA A 348 -19.01 22.42 -0.67
CA ALA A 348 -17.90 23.31 -0.39
C ALA A 348 -18.45 24.70 -0.06
N GLY A 349 -18.06 25.26 1.09
CA GLY A 349 -18.40 26.64 1.44
C GLY A 349 -17.93 27.61 0.37
N GLY A 350 -18.67 28.70 0.14
CA GLY A 350 -18.50 29.66 -0.96
C GLY A 350 -17.18 30.43 -1.03
N ASN A 351 -16.12 29.99 -0.35
CA ASN A 351 -14.76 30.39 -0.66
C ASN A 351 -14.24 29.57 -1.85
N SER A 352 -14.76 29.90 -3.03
CA SER A 352 -13.96 29.76 -4.25
C SER A 352 -12.77 30.72 -4.08
N GLY A 353 -11.73 30.26 -3.39
CA GLY A 353 -10.45 30.96 -3.37
C GLY A 353 -10.12 31.28 -4.81
N ARG A 354 -10.09 32.57 -5.14
CA ARG A 354 -9.45 33.02 -6.38
C ARG A 354 -8.05 32.44 -6.32
N GLY A 355 -7.81 31.35 -7.03
CA GLY A 355 -6.48 30.83 -7.21
C GLY A 355 -5.69 31.98 -7.82
N THR A 356 -4.71 32.49 -7.09
CA THR A 356 -3.70 33.38 -7.66
C THR A 356 -3.21 32.67 -8.93
N PRO A 357 -3.16 33.35 -10.09
CA PRO A 357 -2.62 32.73 -11.29
C PRO A 357 -1.29 32.06 -10.93
N VAL A 358 -1.20 30.77 -11.16
CA VAL A 358 0.04 30.03 -10.87
C VAL A 358 1.03 30.43 -11.95
N GLU A 359 1.73 31.55 -11.73
CA GLU A 359 2.87 31.93 -12.56
C GLU A 359 3.87 30.75 -12.56
N GLY A 360 4.06 30.16 -13.74
CA GLY A 360 4.97 29.05 -13.95
C GLY A 360 4.35 27.65 -14.02
N ALA A 361 3.02 27.48 -14.03
CA ALA A 361 2.43 26.15 -14.30
C ALA A 361 3.02 25.56 -15.59
N ALA A 362 3.34 24.25 -15.58
CA ALA A 362 3.94 23.57 -16.73
C ALA A 362 3.16 23.93 -17.99
N ALA A 363 3.84 24.50 -18.99
CA ALA A 363 3.24 25.08 -20.21
C ALA A 363 2.31 24.14 -20.99
N ASN A 364 2.24 22.86 -20.60
CA ASN A 364 1.52 21.79 -21.27
C ASN A 364 0.23 21.34 -20.57
N VAL A 365 -0.10 21.84 -19.36
CA VAL A 365 -1.34 21.48 -18.66
C VAL A 365 -2.46 22.46 -19.02
N ASP A 366 -3.64 21.96 -19.40
CA ASP A 366 -4.75 22.84 -19.72
C ASP A 366 -5.27 23.61 -18.49
N PRO A 367 -5.74 24.86 -18.65
CA PRO A 367 -6.11 25.71 -17.50
C PRO A 367 -7.23 25.14 -16.61
N GLN A 368 -8.18 24.39 -17.17
CA GLN A 368 -9.29 23.83 -16.39
C GLN A 368 -8.83 22.63 -15.55
N SER A 369 -8.01 21.75 -16.12
CA SER A 369 -7.39 20.66 -15.37
C SER A 369 -6.44 21.19 -14.30
N LEU A 370 -5.65 22.23 -14.60
CA LEU A 370 -4.80 22.90 -13.61
C LEU A 370 -5.63 23.43 -12.43
N GLN A 371 -6.74 24.11 -12.72
CA GLN A 371 -7.65 24.62 -11.69
C GLN A 371 -8.24 23.49 -10.84
N ALA A 372 -8.70 22.40 -11.46
CA ALA A 372 -9.23 21.23 -10.76
C ALA A 372 -8.18 20.59 -9.83
N LEU A 373 -6.92 20.46 -10.28
CA LEU A 373 -5.81 19.92 -9.49
C LEU A 373 -5.46 20.82 -8.29
N VAL A 374 -5.43 22.13 -8.48
CA VAL A 374 -5.20 23.09 -7.37
C VAL A 374 -6.33 23.03 -6.34
N ILE A 375 -7.58 22.92 -6.79
CA ILE A 375 -8.75 22.73 -5.90
C ILE A 375 -8.61 21.42 -5.11
N ALA A 376 -8.27 20.31 -5.79
CA ALA A 376 -8.09 19.02 -5.15
C ALA A 376 -6.98 19.03 -4.09
N LEU A 377 -5.82 19.62 -4.39
CA LEU A 377 -4.72 19.75 -3.44
C LEU A 377 -5.10 20.61 -2.22
N THR A 378 -5.80 21.73 -2.45
CA THR A 378 -6.27 22.61 -1.37
C THR A 378 -7.22 21.88 -0.42
N LYS A 379 -8.19 21.16 -0.98
CA LYS A 379 -9.15 20.37 -0.17
C LYS A 379 -8.49 19.21 0.54
N PHE A 380 -7.56 18.52 -0.12
CA PHE A 380 -6.78 17.45 0.49
C PHE A 380 -6.03 17.97 1.73
N LYS A 381 -5.31 19.09 1.62
CA LYS A 381 -4.59 19.70 2.73
C LYS A 381 -5.52 20.13 3.86
N SER A 382 -6.62 20.80 3.53
CA SER A 382 -7.60 21.22 4.53
C SER A 382 -8.19 20.05 5.31
N ASN A 383 -8.50 18.94 4.62
CA ASN A 383 -9.03 17.74 5.25
C ASN A 383 -7.96 16.98 6.06
N TRP A 384 -6.72 16.93 5.55
CA TRP A 384 -5.58 16.39 6.28
C TRP A 384 -5.36 17.14 7.59
N ASP A 385 -5.26 18.47 7.56
CA ASP A 385 -4.98 19.29 8.76
C ASP A 385 -6.08 19.17 9.81
N ALA A 386 -7.35 19.15 9.39
CA ALA A 386 -8.48 18.94 10.28
C ALA A 386 -8.39 17.58 10.98
N ASP A 387 -8.08 16.52 10.23
CA ASP A 387 -8.01 15.17 10.78
C ASP A 387 -6.74 14.96 11.63
N MET A 388 -5.62 15.58 11.28
CA MET A 388 -4.44 15.56 12.15
C MET A 388 -4.73 16.21 13.50
N ALA A 389 -5.38 17.38 13.51
CA ALA A 389 -5.73 18.08 14.74
C ALA A 389 -6.72 17.29 15.62
N ASN A 390 -7.68 16.59 15.00
CA ASN A 390 -8.72 15.87 15.73
C ASN A 390 -8.30 14.47 16.17
N GLN A 391 -7.63 13.71 15.30
CA GLN A 391 -7.33 12.29 15.50
C GLN A 391 -5.92 12.04 16.03
N PHE A 392 -4.96 12.92 15.75
CA PHE A 392 -3.57 12.73 16.17
C PHE A 392 -3.00 14.04 16.76
N PRO A 393 -3.62 14.59 17.81
CA PRO A 393 -3.13 15.81 18.42
C PRO A 393 -1.71 15.61 18.97
N PRO A 394 -0.85 16.64 18.92
CA PRO A 394 0.49 16.56 19.49
C PRO A 394 0.48 16.10 20.95
N ALA A 395 1.52 15.38 21.35
CA ALA A 395 1.67 14.91 22.72
C ALA A 395 1.54 16.08 23.72
N VAL A 396 0.58 15.99 24.63
CA VAL A 396 0.48 16.87 25.80
C VAL A 396 1.27 16.21 26.92
N THR A 397 1.90 16.99 27.80
CA THR A 397 2.61 16.44 28.96
C THR A 397 1.68 15.55 29.79
N GLY A 398 1.95 14.24 29.81
CA GLY A 398 1.20 13.23 30.56
C GLY A 398 0.20 12.39 29.74
N SER A 399 0.11 12.55 28.41
CA SER A 399 -0.70 11.68 27.54
C SER A 399 0.12 10.85 26.55
N SER A 400 -0.37 9.68 26.17
CA SER A 400 0.16 8.89 25.05
C SER A 400 -0.31 9.51 23.72
N ASN A 401 0.64 9.96 22.89
CA ASN A 401 0.35 10.34 21.51
C ASN A 401 0.09 9.05 20.71
N PRO A 402 -1.04 8.91 19.99
CA PRO A 402 -1.30 7.73 19.18
C PRO A 402 -0.24 7.47 18.10
N ARG A 403 0.54 8.50 17.75
CA ARG A 403 1.63 8.54 16.76
C ARG A 403 1.28 7.97 15.38
N ARG A 404 1.67 8.72 14.35
CA ARG A 404 1.48 8.31 12.96
C ARG A 404 2.62 7.39 12.53
N HIS A 405 2.36 6.09 12.51
CA HIS A 405 3.35 5.09 12.11
C HIS A 405 3.03 4.48 10.73
N GLY A 406 4.08 4.28 9.93
CA GLY A 406 3.99 3.63 8.63
C GLY A 406 4.11 4.61 7.45
N PHE A 407 4.77 4.15 6.38
CA PHE A 407 5.02 4.95 5.19
C PHE A 407 3.71 5.34 4.50
N SER A 408 2.78 4.39 4.39
CA SER A 408 1.46 4.60 3.81
C SER A 408 0.51 5.45 4.66
N ARG A 409 0.97 5.97 5.81
CA ARG A 409 0.17 6.89 6.65
C ARG A 409 0.60 8.32 6.46
N ASP A 410 1.67 8.58 5.70
CA ASP A 410 2.38 9.86 5.69
C ASP A 410 2.19 10.65 4.38
N GLY A 411 0.93 10.92 4.04
CA GLY A 411 0.54 11.56 2.77
C GLY A 411 0.98 13.02 2.60
N ILE A 412 1.35 13.72 3.67
CA ILE A 412 1.69 15.15 3.63
C ILE A 412 2.94 15.46 2.78
N HIS A 413 3.94 14.58 2.79
CA HIS A 413 5.12 14.73 1.95
C HIS A 413 4.75 14.71 0.46
N PHE A 414 3.80 13.85 0.09
CA PHE A 414 3.31 13.72 -1.27
C PHE A 414 2.40 14.90 -1.68
N TYR A 415 1.74 15.57 -0.74
CA TYR A 415 1.05 16.84 -1.01
C TYR A 415 2.02 17.94 -1.46
N TRP A 416 3.14 18.10 -0.75
CA TRP A 416 4.17 19.06 -1.13
C TRP A 416 4.86 18.67 -2.44
N LEU A 417 5.11 17.37 -2.63
CA LEU A 417 5.66 16.85 -3.88
C LEU A 417 4.71 17.12 -5.06
N CYS A 418 3.41 16.89 -4.91
CA CYS A 418 2.41 17.20 -5.94
C CYS A 418 2.42 18.69 -6.30
N ASN A 419 2.45 19.58 -5.30
CA ASN A 419 2.53 21.02 -5.54
C ASN A 419 3.80 21.41 -6.30
N TYR A 420 4.95 20.83 -5.93
CA TYR A 420 6.21 21.08 -6.61
C TYR A 420 6.14 20.57 -8.06
N LEU A 421 5.75 19.32 -8.26
CA LEU A 421 5.71 18.69 -9.57
C LEU A 421 4.73 19.42 -10.51
N LEU A 422 3.54 19.81 -10.03
CA LEU A 422 2.56 20.53 -10.82
C LEU A 422 3.10 21.87 -11.37
N LYS A 423 3.96 22.55 -10.59
CA LYS A 423 4.53 23.85 -10.93
C LYS A 423 5.85 23.76 -11.70
N HIS A 424 6.69 22.78 -11.38
CA HIS A 424 8.10 22.81 -11.78
C HIS A 424 8.53 21.67 -12.70
N THR A 425 7.65 20.69 -12.99
CA THR A 425 8.01 19.59 -13.90
C THR A 425 8.13 20.10 -15.33
N GLN A 426 9.26 19.81 -15.96
CA GLN A 426 9.52 20.08 -17.36
C GLN A 426 9.37 18.81 -18.20
N ALA A 427 9.17 18.97 -19.52
CA ALA A 427 9.08 17.82 -20.43
C ALA A 427 10.34 16.94 -20.43
N ALA A 428 11.51 17.51 -20.14
CA ALA A 428 12.76 16.76 -20.01
C ALA A 428 12.77 15.83 -18.80
N ASP A 429 12.18 16.25 -17.68
CA ASP A 429 12.10 15.44 -16.44
C ASP A 429 11.33 14.13 -16.66
N LEU A 430 10.27 14.19 -17.47
CA LEU A 430 9.42 13.05 -17.82
C LEU A 430 10.07 12.07 -18.81
N ARG A 431 11.26 12.40 -19.33
CA ARG A 431 12.03 11.59 -20.28
C ARG A 431 13.37 11.12 -19.71
N LEU A 432 13.69 11.48 -18.47
CA LEU A 432 14.87 10.99 -17.79
C LEU A 432 14.85 9.46 -17.71
N ALA A 433 16.03 8.85 -17.85
CA ALA A 433 16.21 7.43 -17.66
C ALA A 433 15.77 7.01 -16.24
N PRO A 434 15.26 5.78 -16.04
CA PRO A 434 14.62 5.37 -14.78
C PRO A 434 15.43 5.67 -13.52
N ASP A 435 16.70 5.30 -13.49
CA ASP A 435 17.54 5.46 -12.30
C ASP A 435 17.99 6.92 -12.07
N THR A 436 18.10 7.73 -13.14
CA THR A 436 18.31 9.18 -13.02
C THR A 436 17.07 9.87 -12.45
N ARG A 437 15.88 9.44 -12.89
CA ARG A 437 14.61 9.95 -12.35
C ARG A 437 14.45 9.57 -10.87
N LEU A 438 14.84 8.35 -10.49
CA LEU A 438 14.79 7.89 -9.10
C LEU A 438 15.62 8.82 -8.21
N ALA A 439 16.87 9.07 -8.57
CA ALA A 439 17.76 9.93 -7.81
C ALA A 439 17.21 11.37 -7.70
N GLN A 440 16.68 11.91 -8.81
CA GLN A 440 16.08 13.25 -8.84
C GLN A 440 14.89 13.36 -7.88
N VAL A 441 13.96 12.38 -7.91
CA VAL A 441 12.77 12.41 -7.05
C VAL A 441 13.14 12.18 -5.58
N MET A 442 14.10 11.30 -5.28
CA MET A 442 14.59 11.09 -3.90
C MET A 442 15.23 12.35 -3.33
N GLN A 443 16.03 13.06 -4.12
CA GLN A 443 16.59 14.36 -3.72
C GLN A 443 15.49 15.40 -3.48
N LEU A 444 14.45 15.41 -4.32
CA LEU A 444 13.31 16.30 -4.16
C LEU A 444 12.50 16.00 -2.89
N LEU A 445 12.20 14.75 -2.59
CA LEU A 445 11.52 14.38 -1.34
C LEU A 445 12.32 14.83 -0.10
N LYS A 446 13.64 14.68 -0.14
CA LYS A 446 14.54 15.14 0.93
C LYS A 446 14.51 16.66 1.09
N SER A 447 14.50 17.43 0.00
CA SER A 447 14.44 18.90 0.09
C SER A 447 13.09 19.41 0.59
N LEU A 448 12.00 18.72 0.25
CA LEU A 448 10.64 19.05 0.69
C LEU A 448 10.38 18.75 2.17
N LYS A 449 11.21 17.92 2.82
CA LYS A 449 11.15 17.66 4.27
C LYS A 449 11.13 18.95 5.09
N ALA A 450 11.95 19.94 4.70
CA ALA A 450 11.99 21.24 5.37
C ALA A 450 10.65 21.99 5.29
N TRP A 451 9.89 21.83 4.20
CA TRP A 451 8.59 22.49 4.01
C TRP A 451 7.53 21.84 4.91
N VAL A 452 7.54 20.50 5.01
CA VAL A 452 6.67 19.76 5.94
C VAL A 452 6.95 20.18 7.38
N MET A 453 8.23 20.22 7.77
CA MET A 453 8.62 20.67 9.12
C MET A 453 8.14 22.08 9.42
N ASN A 454 8.35 23.03 8.51
CA ASN A 454 7.98 24.42 8.72
C ASN A 454 6.45 24.61 8.79
N ASP A 455 5.70 23.93 7.91
CA ASP A 455 4.24 23.97 7.91
C ASP A 455 3.64 23.39 9.19
N GLY A 456 4.15 22.24 9.64
CA GLY A 456 3.69 21.53 10.85
C GLY A 456 4.20 22.10 12.17
N ALA A 457 5.28 22.90 12.16
CA ALA A 457 5.97 23.37 13.37
C ALA A 457 5.05 24.10 14.35
N SER A 458 4.22 25.03 13.85
CA SER A 458 3.28 25.80 14.69
C SER A 458 2.19 24.92 15.33
N ARG A 459 1.92 23.76 14.74
CA ARG A 459 0.93 22.78 15.21
C ARG A 459 1.56 21.63 15.99
N GLY A 460 2.89 21.59 16.15
CA GLY A 460 3.58 20.50 16.85
C GLY A 460 3.48 19.14 16.14
N GLU A 461 3.27 19.14 14.82
CA GLU A 461 3.10 17.90 14.05
C GLU A 461 4.44 17.18 13.85
N GLU A 462 4.42 15.86 14.04
CA GLU A 462 5.57 15.00 13.73
C GLU A 462 5.70 14.81 12.21
N LEU A 463 6.93 14.59 11.76
CA LEU A 463 7.21 14.34 10.35
C LEU A 463 6.56 13.03 9.85
N GLY A 464 6.54 11.98 10.67
CA GLY A 464 6.10 10.65 10.24
C GLY A 464 7.18 9.87 9.48
N SER A 465 6.86 8.63 9.07
CA SER A 465 7.83 7.68 8.52
C SER A 465 8.49 8.09 7.20
N VAL A 466 7.87 8.92 6.36
CA VAL A 466 8.52 9.41 5.12
C VAL A 466 9.60 10.44 5.47
N GLY A 467 9.45 11.17 6.57
CA GLY A 467 10.48 12.08 7.07
C GLY A 467 11.70 11.36 7.63
N GLU A 468 11.63 10.05 7.86
CA GLU A 468 12.71 9.23 8.41
C GLU A 468 13.55 8.49 7.36
N ILE A 469 13.26 8.68 6.07
CA ILE A 469 14.06 8.11 4.98
C ILE A 469 15.52 8.55 5.12
N ASP A 470 16.43 7.58 5.00
CA ASP A 470 17.87 7.80 5.13
C ASP A 470 18.40 8.80 4.08
N GLU A 471 19.30 9.68 4.51
CA GLU A 471 19.84 10.75 3.66
C GLU A 471 20.62 10.23 2.46
N GLN A 472 21.16 9.01 2.51
CA GLN A 472 21.91 8.39 1.43
C GLN A 472 21.04 7.52 0.52
N TYR A 473 19.82 7.19 0.92
CA TYR A 473 18.94 6.33 0.12
C TYR A 473 18.64 6.94 -1.25
N GLY A 474 19.00 6.23 -2.33
CA GLY A 474 18.79 6.69 -3.71
C GLY A 474 19.59 7.94 -4.10
N ALA A 475 20.68 8.28 -3.41
CA ALA A 475 21.50 9.46 -3.72
C ALA A 475 22.58 9.20 -4.78
N MET A 476 23.61 8.41 -4.47
CA MET A 476 24.72 8.09 -5.38
C MET A 476 24.82 6.60 -5.66
N ASP A 477 24.89 5.78 -4.61
CA ASP A 477 24.78 4.34 -4.75
C ASP A 477 23.32 3.96 -4.97
N LEU A 478 23.05 3.36 -6.12
CA LEU A 478 21.74 2.84 -6.46
C LEU A 478 21.69 1.33 -6.26
N THR A 479 22.51 0.78 -5.37
CA THR A 479 22.27 -0.50 -4.71
C THR A 479 21.53 -0.20 -3.41
N LEU A 480 20.21 -0.41 -3.43
CA LEU A 480 19.34 0.08 -2.37
C LEU A 480 19.27 -0.89 -1.19
N GLU A 481 18.84 -0.40 -0.04
CA GLU A 481 18.57 -1.20 1.16
C GLU A 481 17.21 -0.83 1.71
N MET A 482 16.29 -1.80 1.77
CA MET A 482 14.89 -1.56 2.12
C MET A 482 14.71 -0.82 3.46
N ALA A 483 15.47 -1.22 4.48
CA ALA A 483 15.39 -0.68 5.83
C ALA A 483 15.80 0.80 5.92
N LYS A 484 16.44 1.36 4.88
CA LYS A 484 16.77 2.80 4.79
C LYS A 484 15.62 3.64 4.23
N LEU A 485 14.65 3.02 3.56
CA LEU A 485 13.43 3.65 3.05
C LEU A 485 12.23 3.40 3.97
N PHE A 486 12.03 2.13 4.33
CA PHE A 486 11.01 1.67 5.26
C PHE A 486 11.70 1.40 6.59
N LYS A 487 11.93 2.47 7.35
CA LYS A 487 12.75 2.42 8.57
C LYS A 487 12.13 1.48 9.62
N PRO A 488 12.91 0.59 10.26
CA PRO A 488 12.39 -0.29 11.30
C PRO A 488 11.69 0.50 12.42
N LEU A 489 10.52 0.02 12.84
CA LEU A 489 9.69 0.62 13.90
C LEU A 489 9.63 -0.29 15.15
N PRO A 490 10.72 -0.49 15.91
CA PRO A 490 10.76 -1.44 17.02
C PRO A 490 9.73 -1.12 18.11
N GLN A 491 9.56 0.16 18.46
CA GLN A 491 8.58 0.59 19.47
C GLN A 491 7.13 0.22 19.09
N VAL A 492 6.83 0.15 17.79
CA VAL A 492 5.49 -0.19 17.28
C VAL A 492 5.34 -1.71 17.23
N VAL A 493 6.37 -2.41 16.74
CA VAL A 493 6.35 -3.89 16.66
C VAL A 493 6.30 -4.55 18.04
N GLU A 494 6.92 -3.93 19.04
CA GLU A 494 6.93 -4.42 20.43
C GLU A 494 5.66 -4.06 21.22
N ASP A 495 4.80 -3.18 20.69
CA ASP A 495 3.52 -2.86 21.31
C ASP A 495 2.55 -4.05 21.18
N ALA A 496 1.99 -4.48 22.31
CA ALA A 496 1.08 -5.62 22.39
C ALA A 496 -0.20 -5.45 21.56
N GLY A 497 -0.56 -4.21 21.19
CA GLY A 497 -1.69 -3.90 20.33
C GLY A 497 -1.41 -4.00 18.82
N THR A 498 -0.16 -4.16 18.40
CA THR A 498 0.21 -4.19 16.98
C THR A 498 0.07 -5.60 16.41
N ALA A 499 -0.70 -5.73 15.33
CA ALA A 499 -0.80 -7.01 14.63
C ALA A 499 0.56 -7.44 14.06
N SER A 500 0.91 -8.69 14.33
CA SER A 500 2.17 -9.30 13.91
C SER A 500 1.93 -10.68 13.31
N VAL A 501 2.91 -11.19 12.57
CA VAL A 501 2.85 -12.55 12.04
C VAL A 501 2.91 -13.54 13.22
N LYS A 502 1.91 -14.41 13.33
CA LYS A 502 1.85 -15.43 14.39
C LYS A 502 2.89 -16.53 14.14
N THR A 503 4.07 -16.37 14.73
CA THR A 503 5.23 -17.27 14.63
C THR A 503 5.33 -18.29 15.78
N GLU A 504 4.54 -18.12 16.83
CA GLU A 504 4.41 -19.14 17.88
C GLU A 504 3.56 -20.31 17.37
N LEU A 505 4.19 -21.17 16.56
CA LEU A 505 3.61 -22.40 16.06
C LEU A 505 3.64 -23.42 17.19
N GLY A 506 2.53 -23.53 17.94
CA GLY A 506 2.42 -24.53 19.00
C GLY A 506 2.84 -25.91 18.51
N ASN A 507 3.57 -26.66 19.34
CA ASN A 507 3.82 -28.09 19.11
C ASN A 507 2.49 -28.84 19.26
N GLY A 508 1.61 -28.73 18.26
CA GLY A 508 0.32 -29.38 18.26
C GLY A 508 0.52 -30.90 18.29
N THR A 509 0.23 -31.51 19.43
CA THR A 509 -0.33 -32.86 19.45
C THR A 509 -1.53 -32.87 18.51
N ALA A 510 -1.47 -33.74 17.51
CA ALA A 510 -2.58 -34.04 16.63
C ALA A 510 -3.81 -34.46 17.43
N VAL A 511 -4.95 -33.77 17.24
CA VAL A 511 -6.29 -34.36 17.14
C VAL A 511 -7.09 -33.54 16.14
#